data_AF-A0A9X1UNG6-F1
#
_entry.id   AF-A0A9X1UNG6-F1
#
_cell.length_a   1.000
_cell.length_b   1.000
_cell.length_c   1.000
_cell.angle_alpha   90.00
_cell.angle_beta   90.00
_cell.angle_gamma   90.00
#
_symmetry.space_group_name_H-M   'P 1'
#
loop_
_entity.id
_entity.type
_entity.pdbx_description
1 polymer ?
#
loop_
_entity_poly.entity_id
_entity_poly.type
_entity_poly.pdbx_seq_one_letter_code
_entity_poly.pdbx_strand_id
1 'polypeptide(L)'
;RERPELSGVCLLWYFEHRFFPSFGSSLHTTCWKAKFRGKLIAGGELREGRFARIPQVGRLEQLLNEATSQCPTESLQQRLITLWPSHEDGVLRSLEARMKDRTETLQNRLDERATREIGAMRAVLGELHTSIRSQLHEVTPQLELFSTPEKEQFERDRSALERRLDELPEEMELEEKIILARYAEPNPRLFPVSVTYLIPEVLARQGAA
;
A
#
# COMPACT_ATOMS: atom_id res chain seq x y z
N ARG A 1 -44.54 -16.35 13.29
CA ARG A 1 -44.58 -14.98 12.70
C ARG A 1 -43.16 -14.44 12.81
N GLU A 2 -42.30 -14.90 11.92
CA GLU A 2 -40.86 -14.66 11.93
C GLU A 2 -40.59 -13.25 11.37
N ARG A 3 -39.72 -12.49 12.03
CA ARG A 3 -39.36 -11.12 11.61
C ARG A 3 -38.47 -11.23 10.37
N PRO A 4 -38.66 -10.38 9.33
CA PRO A 4 -37.80 -10.41 8.16
C PRO A 4 -36.39 -9.96 8.53
N GLU A 5 -35.42 -10.84 8.31
CA GLU A 5 -34.00 -10.65 8.57
C GLU A 5 -33.43 -9.56 7.66
N LEU A 6 -32.89 -8.48 8.23
CA LEU A 6 -32.19 -7.43 7.48
C LEU A 6 -30.72 -7.82 7.30
N SER A 7 -30.42 -8.65 6.31
CA SER A 7 -29.04 -8.91 5.90
C SER A 7 -28.54 -7.78 4.99
N GLY A 8 -28.12 -6.66 5.57
CA GLY A 8 -27.51 -5.55 4.85
C GLY A 8 -25.98 -5.63 4.88
N VAL A 9 -25.29 -5.50 3.75
CA VAL A 9 -23.81 -5.37 3.72
C VAL A 9 -23.45 -3.89 3.66
N CYS A 10 -22.79 -3.35 4.68
CA CYS A 10 -22.25 -1.99 4.66
C CYS A 10 -20.84 -1.99 4.07
N LEU A 11 -20.61 -1.23 2.99
CA LEU A 11 -19.32 -1.06 2.35
C LEU A 11 -18.86 0.40 2.46
N LEU A 12 -17.67 0.63 3.00
CA LEU A 12 -17.04 1.95 2.98
C LEU A 12 -16.03 2.07 1.82
N TRP A 13 -16.00 3.19 1.10
CA TRP A 13 -15.13 3.46 -0.06
C TRP A 13 -14.02 4.49 0.24
N TYR A 14 -12.91 4.49 -0.54
CA TYR A 14 -11.72 5.37 -0.42
C TYR A 14 -11.25 5.96 -1.79
N PHE A 15 -10.65 7.17 -1.81
CA PHE A 15 -10.14 7.90 -2.99
C PHE A 15 -8.80 8.61 -2.72
N GLU A 16 -7.92 8.68 -3.73
CA GLU A 16 -6.62 9.37 -3.71
C GLU A 16 -6.65 10.52 -4.76
N HIS A 17 -6.45 11.77 -4.29
CA HIS A 17 -6.63 13.11 -4.89
C HIS A 17 -6.83 13.38 -6.41
N ARG A 18 -7.88 14.17 -6.71
CA ARG A 18 -7.87 15.42 -7.52
C ARG A 18 -9.17 16.23 -7.31
N PHE A 19 -9.04 17.37 -6.63
CA PHE A 19 -9.80 18.64 -6.74
C PHE A 19 -11.33 18.61 -6.98
N PHE A 20 -12.15 19.01 -5.99
CA PHE A 20 -13.43 19.75 -6.16
C PHE A 20 -13.84 20.42 -4.83
N PRO A 21 -14.48 21.63 -4.82
CA PRO A 21 -14.74 22.40 -3.61
C PRO A 21 -16.05 22.00 -2.92
N SER A 22 -16.04 22.12 -1.58
CA SER A 22 -17.17 22.26 -0.64
C SER A 22 -18.49 21.56 -1.00
N PHE A 23 -18.73 20.38 -0.40
CA PHE A 23 -20.07 19.81 -0.32
C PHE A 23 -20.55 19.79 1.13
N GLY A 24 -21.57 20.62 1.38
CA GLY A 24 -22.39 20.55 2.58
C GLY A 24 -23.17 19.24 2.65
N SER A 25 -23.54 18.88 3.87
CA SER A 25 -24.37 17.76 4.26
C SER A 25 -25.59 17.57 3.35
N SER A 26 -25.49 16.67 2.38
CA SER A 26 -26.64 16.11 1.69
C SER A 26 -26.36 14.63 1.43
N LEU A 27 -26.97 13.78 2.24
CA LEU A 27 -27.03 12.34 2.04
C LEU A 27 -27.94 12.08 0.83
N HIS A 28 -27.39 12.22 -0.37
CA HIS A 28 -28.05 11.70 -1.57
C HIS A 28 -27.73 10.21 -1.70
N THR A 29 -28.78 9.38 -1.66
CA THR A 29 -28.76 7.96 -2.02
C THR A 29 -28.63 7.82 -3.54
N THR A 30 -27.50 8.25 -4.10
CA THR A 30 -27.21 8.02 -5.52
C THR A 30 -26.62 6.64 -5.72
N CYS A 31 -27.43 5.78 -6.34
CA CYS A 31 -27.04 4.47 -6.80
C CYS A 31 -26.10 4.58 -8.01
N TRP A 32 -24.81 4.68 -7.75
CA TRP A 32 -23.78 4.72 -8.78
C TRP A 32 -22.82 3.54 -8.64
N LYS A 33 -22.82 2.66 -9.64
CA LYS A 33 -21.78 1.63 -9.83
C LYS A 33 -20.58 2.29 -10.51
N ALA A 34 -19.83 3.08 -9.75
CA ALA A 34 -18.63 3.73 -10.27
C ALA A 34 -17.41 2.81 -10.12
N LYS A 35 -16.85 2.38 -11.26
CA LYS A 35 -15.67 1.51 -11.36
C LYS A 35 -14.39 2.33 -11.14
N PHE A 36 -13.97 2.50 -9.88
CA PHE A 36 -12.68 3.13 -9.56
C PHE A 36 -11.61 2.06 -9.25
N ARG A 37 -10.39 2.24 -9.76
CA ARG A 37 -9.21 1.42 -9.45
C ARG A 37 -8.47 2.05 -8.26
N GLY A 38 -8.10 1.26 -7.24
CA GLY A 38 -7.33 1.74 -6.06
C GLY A 38 -8.10 1.82 -4.73
N LYS A 39 -9.23 1.13 -4.60
CA LYS A 39 -10.14 1.27 -3.44
C LYS A 39 -9.77 0.32 -2.30
N LEU A 40 -9.75 0.83 -1.07
CA LEU A 40 -9.81 0.00 0.13
C LEU A 40 -11.29 -0.29 0.41
N ILE A 41 -11.69 -1.57 0.35
CA ILE A 41 -13.05 -2.02 0.67
C ILE A 41 -13.03 -2.65 2.06
N ALA A 42 -13.87 -2.14 2.94
CA ALA A 42 -14.05 -2.67 4.29
C ALA A 42 -15.55 -2.66 4.62
N GLY A 43 -15.97 -3.65 5.41
CA GLY A 43 -17.39 -3.84 5.66
C GLY A 43 -17.72 -5.15 6.35
N GLY A 44 -19.01 -5.40 6.46
CA GLY A 44 -19.55 -6.55 7.15
C GLY A 44 -21.04 -6.72 6.90
N GLU A 45 -21.59 -7.78 7.46
CA GLU A 45 -23.01 -8.12 7.39
C GLU A 45 -23.71 -7.62 8.65
N LEU A 46 -24.89 -7.04 8.47
CA LEU A 46 -25.82 -6.80 9.55
C LEU A 46 -26.65 -8.08 9.76
N ARG A 47 -26.51 -8.72 10.92
CA ARG A 47 -27.31 -9.89 11.31
C ARG A 47 -28.06 -9.56 12.58
N GLU A 48 -29.38 -9.62 12.54
CA GLU A 48 -30.25 -9.31 13.70
C GLU A 48 -29.98 -7.92 14.32
N GLY A 49 -29.61 -6.94 13.50
CA GLY A 49 -29.24 -5.59 13.96
C GLY A 49 -27.84 -5.46 14.56
N ARG A 50 -27.05 -6.54 14.59
CA ARG A 50 -25.64 -6.54 15.00
C ARG A 50 -24.73 -6.61 13.79
N PHE A 51 -23.66 -5.82 13.80
CA PHE A 51 -22.67 -5.82 12.73
C PHE A 51 -21.62 -6.91 12.93
N ALA A 52 -21.41 -7.73 11.91
CA ALA A 52 -20.37 -8.75 11.84
C ALA A 52 -19.41 -8.45 10.68
N ARG A 53 -18.15 -8.16 11.00
CA ARG A 53 -17.10 -7.88 10.01
C ARG A 53 -16.88 -9.09 9.08
N ILE A 54 -16.74 -8.82 7.78
CA ILE A 54 -16.21 -9.79 6.81
C ILE A 54 -14.71 -9.52 6.65
N PRO A 55 -13.81 -10.41 7.08
CA PRO A 55 -12.37 -10.18 6.97
C PRO A 55 -11.82 -10.40 5.55
N GLN A 56 -12.45 -11.28 4.75
CA GLN A 56 -11.98 -11.59 3.40
C GLN A 56 -12.42 -10.52 2.40
N VAL A 57 -11.45 -9.80 1.81
CA VAL A 57 -11.78 -8.78 0.79
C VAL A 57 -12.30 -9.36 -0.50
N GLY A 58 -11.83 -10.55 -0.92
CA GLY A 58 -12.40 -11.23 -2.08
C GLY A 58 -13.90 -11.49 -1.94
N ARG A 59 -14.38 -11.73 -0.70
CA ARG A 59 -15.83 -11.88 -0.42
C ARG A 59 -16.56 -10.54 -0.55
N LEU A 60 -15.99 -9.45 -0.04
CA LEU A 60 -16.57 -8.10 -0.18
C LEU A 60 -16.62 -7.66 -1.65
N GLU A 61 -15.57 -7.93 -2.43
CA GLU A 61 -15.51 -7.68 -3.86
C GLU A 61 -16.55 -8.50 -4.64
N GLN A 62 -16.72 -9.77 -4.29
CA GLN A 62 -17.75 -10.63 -4.87
C GLN A 62 -19.15 -10.03 -4.62
N LEU A 63 -19.48 -9.71 -3.37
CA LEU A 63 -20.78 -9.14 -3.01
C LEU A 63 -21.06 -7.82 -3.74
N LEU A 64 -20.04 -6.97 -3.86
CA LEU A 64 -20.14 -5.71 -4.60
C LEU A 64 -20.31 -5.92 -6.11
N ASN A 65 -19.68 -6.95 -6.68
CA ASN A 65 -19.83 -7.29 -8.10
C ASN A 65 -21.23 -7.81 -8.41
N GLU A 66 -21.77 -8.65 -7.52
CA GLU A 66 -23.14 -9.20 -7.56
C GLU A 66 -24.21 -8.12 -7.32
N ALA A 67 -23.86 -7.00 -6.69
CA ALA A 67 -24.80 -5.91 -6.41
C ALA A 67 -25.40 -5.28 -7.67
N THR A 68 -26.71 -5.06 -7.64
CA THR A 68 -27.48 -4.38 -8.70
C THR A 68 -27.63 -2.89 -8.40
N SER A 69 -27.78 -2.07 -9.44
CA SER A 69 -28.04 -0.63 -9.33
C SER A 69 -29.51 -0.28 -9.01
N GLN A 70 -30.27 -1.19 -8.42
CA GLN A 70 -31.68 -0.93 -8.08
C GLN A 70 -31.76 -0.33 -6.68
N CYS A 71 -32.38 0.85 -6.57
CA CYS A 71 -32.61 1.46 -5.27
C CYS A 71 -33.72 0.73 -4.51
N PRO A 72 -33.57 0.52 -3.19
CA PRO A 72 -34.66 0.07 -2.33
C PRO A 72 -35.75 1.15 -2.22
N THR A 73 -36.94 0.77 -1.75
CA THR A 73 -38.03 1.72 -1.46
C THR A 73 -37.62 2.80 -0.47
N GLU A 74 -38.24 3.98 -0.57
CA GLU A 74 -37.93 5.12 0.30
C GLU A 74 -38.13 4.80 1.79
N SER A 75 -39.17 4.02 2.11
CA SER A 75 -39.44 3.53 3.48
C SER A 75 -38.28 2.72 4.05
N LEU A 76 -37.65 1.87 3.23
CA LEU A 76 -36.49 1.08 3.65
C LEU A 76 -35.23 1.93 3.76
N GLN A 77 -35.05 2.93 2.89
CA GLN A 77 -33.94 3.89 2.99
C GLN A 77 -33.98 4.65 4.31
N GLN A 78 -35.15 5.20 4.69
CA GLN A 78 -35.31 5.93 5.96
C GLN A 78 -35.06 5.05 7.19
N ARG A 79 -35.48 3.78 7.13
CA ARG A 79 -35.18 2.81 8.18
C ARG A 79 -33.68 2.56 8.32
N LEU A 80 -32.95 2.43 7.22
CA LEU A 80 -31.49 2.23 7.26
C LEU A 80 -30.77 3.46 7.81
N ILE A 81 -31.20 4.67 7.45
CA ILE A 81 -30.65 5.93 8.01
C ILE A 81 -30.85 5.96 9.53
N THR A 82 -32.04 5.58 10.00
CA THR A 82 -32.35 5.54 11.44
C THR A 82 -31.54 4.49 12.17
N LEU A 83 -31.21 3.38 11.51
CA LEU A 83 -30.41 2.29 12.08
C LEU A 83 -28.90 2.53 11.99
N TRP A 84 -28.41 3.51 11.22
CA TRP A 84 -26.98 3.77 11.06
C TRP A 84 -26.20 3.90 12.38
N PRO A 85 -26.67 4.69 13.37
CA PRO A 85 -25.94 4.85 14.63
C PRO A 85 -25.73 3.54 15.41
N SER A 86 -26.51 2.49 15.14
CA SER A 86 -26.36 1.21 15.84
C SER A 86 -25.14 0.41 15.41
N HIS A 87 -24.59 0.69 14.23
CA HIS A 87 -23.53 -0.13 13.62
C HIS A 87 -22.40 0.67 12.97
N GLU A 88 -22.48 2.00 12.96
CA GLU A 88 -21.42 2.91 12.51
C GLU A 88 -20.06 2.53 13.11
N ASP A 89 -19.97 2.35 14.43
CA ASP A 89 -18.75 1.97 15.11
C ASP A 89 -18.17 0.63 14.62
N GLY A 90 -19.05 -0.33 14.27
CA GLY A 90 -18.64 -1.61 13.71
C GLY A 90 -18.00 -1.46 12.34
N VAL A 91 -18.60 -0.61 11.49
CA VAL A 91 -18.09 -0.29 10.17
C VAL A 91 -16.76 0.46 10.25
N LEU A 92 -16.65 1.46 11.14
CA LEU A 92 -15.42 2.21 11.37
C LEU A 92 -14.28 1.30 11.86
N ARG A 93 -14.54 0.44 12.85
CA ARG A 93 -13.54 -0.56 13.29
C ARG A 93 -13.12 -1.51 12.18
N SER A 94 -14.06 -1.92 11.33
CA SER A 94 -13.72 -2.75 10.17
C SER A 94 -12.83 -2.00 9.18
N LEU A 95 -13.07 -0.71 8.98
CA LEU A 95 -12.22 0.15 8.16
C LEU A 95 -10.82 0.23 8.75
N GLU A 96 -10.69 0.64 10.01
CA GLU A 96 -9.41 0.78 10.72
C GLU A 96 -8.59 -0.51 10.68
N ALA A 97 -9.22 -1.66 10.92
CA ALA A 97 -8.57 -2.95 10.82
C ALA A 97 -8.02 -3.18 9.40
N ARG A 98 -8.83 -2.88 8.37
CA ARG A 98 -8.40 -3.05 6.98
C ARG A 98 -7.31 -2.06 6.58
N MET A 99 -7.33 -0.85 7.15
CA MET A 99 -6.28 0.15 6.99
C MET A 99 -4.96 -0.39 7.54
N LYS A 100 -4.97 -0.93 8.77
CA LYS A 100 -3.80 -1.56 9.38
C LYS A 100 -3.25 -2.69 8.51
N ASP A 101 -4.11 -3.63 8.09
CA ASP A 101 -3.71 -4.74 7.21
C ASP A 101 -3.04 -4.24 5.92
N ARG A 102 -3.59 -3.18 5.33
CA ARG A 102 -3.07 -2.60 4.08
C ARG A 102 -1.74 -1.88 4.30
N THR A 103 -1.61 -1.11 5.38
CA THR A 103 -0.38 -0.42 5.75
C THR A 103 0.74 -1.42 6.02
N GLU A 104 0.47 -2.49 6.77
CA GLU A 104 1.44 -3.57 7.02
C GLU A 104 1.88 -4.25 5.72
N THR A 105 0.93 -4.57 4.83
CA THR A 105 1.25 -5.12 3.50
C THR A 105 2.11 -4.17 2.67
N LEU A 106 1.86 -2.86 2.74
CA LEU A 106 2.65 -1.85 2.04
C LEU A 106 4.05 -1.73 2.63
N GLN A 107 4.16 -1.71 3.96
CA GLN A 107 5.44 -1.68 4.67
C GLN A 107 6.30 -2.88 4.26
N ASN A 108 5.76 -4.10 4.34
CA ASN A 108 6.48 -5.31 3.96
C ASN A 108 7.00 -5.24 2.51
N ARG A 109 6.20 -4.69 1.58
CA ARG A 109 6.64 -4.52 0.18
C ARG A 109 7.73 -3.46 0.01
N LEU A 110 7.71 -2.41 0.83
CA LEU A 110 8.76 -1.39 0.85
C LEU A 110 10.03 -1.97 1.44
N ASP A 111 9.94 -2.76 2.51
CA ASP A 111 11.07 -3.45 3.13
C ASP A 111 11.71 -4.45 2.17
N GLU A 112 10.92 -5.29 1.51
CA GLU A 112 11.38 -6.21 0.46
C GLU A 112 12.06 -5.47 -0.71
N ARG A 113 11.59 -4.26 -1.03
CA ARG A 113 12.21 -3.42 -2.06
C ARG A 113 13.53 -2.83 -1.56
N ALA A 114 13.58 -2.34 -0.33
CA ALA A 114 14.78 -1.83 0.31
C ALA A 114 15.87 -2.92 0.37
N THR A 115 15.52 -4.13 0.81
CA THR A 115 16.45 -5.28 0.85
C THR A 115 17.01 -5.61 -0.53
N ARG A 116 16.15 -5.62 -1.57
CA ARG A 116 16.61 -5.86 -2.95
C ARG A 116 17.53 -4.77 -3.46
N GLU A 117 17.23 -3.51 -3.16
CA GLU A 117 18.05 -2.36 -3.56
C GLU A 117 19.42 -2.37 -2.86
N ILE A 118 19.45 -2.66 -1.55
CA ILE A 118 20.70 -2.84 -0.80
C ILE A 118 21.50 -4.01 -1.39
N GLY A 119 20.85 -5.14 -1.69
CA GLY A 119 21.52 -6.29 -2.30
C GLY A 119 22.13 -5.97 -3.66
N ALA A 120 21.41 -5.24 -4.52
CA ALA A 120 21.91 -4.82 -5.82
C ALA A 120 23.09 -3.83 -5.70
N MET A 121 22.99 -2.83 -4.81
CA MET A 121 24.07 -1.90 -4.51
C MET A 121 25.32 -2.63 -4.02
N ARG A 122 25.17 -3.55 -3.05
CA ARG A 122 26.28 -4.35 -2.51
C ARG A 122 26.93 -5.23 -3.57
N ALA A 123 26.15 -5.79 -4.49
CA ALA A 123 26.70 -6.58 -5.60
C ALA A 123 27.60 -5.71 -6.49
N VAL A 124 27.11 -4.53 -6.92
CA VAL A 124 27.87 -3.62 -7.79
C VAL A 124 29.15 -3.12 -7.12
N LEU A 125 29.07 -2.65 -5.86
CA LEU A 125 30.25 -2.17 -5.15
C LEU A 125 31.21 -3.31 -4.77
N GLY A 126 30.69 -4.51 -4.49
CA GLY A 126 31.51 -5.70 -4.23
C GLY A 126 32.25 -6.21 -5.47
N GLU A 127 31.63 -6.12 -6.65
CA GLU A 127 32.29 -6.40 -7.93
C GLU A 127 33.42 -5.40 -8.19
N LEU A 128 33.17 -4.10 -7.96
CA LEU A 128 34.19 -3.05 -8.09
C LEU A 128 35.37 -3.30 -7.13
N HIS A 129 35.08 -3.56 -5.85
CA HIS A 129 36.09 -3.87 -4.83
C HIS A 129 36.96 -5.07 -5.25
N THR A 130 36.32 -6.15 -5.73
CA THR A 130 37.04 -7.35 -6.19
C THR A 130 37.91 -7.07 -7.41
N SER A 131 37.40 -6.28 -8.36
CA SER A 131 38.14 -5.86 -9.57
C SER A 131 39.37 -5.03 -9.23
N ILE A 132 39.24 -4.02 -8.36
CA ILE A 132 40.37 -3.18 -7.92
C ILE A 132 41.42 -4.04 -7.22
N ARG A 133 41.01 -4.95 -6.32
CA ARG A 133 41.93 -5.86 -5.63
C ARG A 133 42.67 -6.79 -6.58
N SER A 134 42.00 -7.32 -7.61
CA SER A 134 42.64 -8.14 -8.65
C SER A 134 43.69 -7.33 -9.41
N GLN A 135 43.34 -6.11 -9.82
CA GLN A 135 44.26 -5.21 -10.53
C GLN A 135 45.49 -4.89 -9.69
N LEU A 136 45.35 -4.65 -8.38
CA LEU A 136 46.49 -4.41 -7.49
C LEU A 136 47.39 -5.66 -7.31
N HIS A 137 46.84 -6.86 -7.40
CA HIS A 137 47.60 -8.11 -7.25
C HIS A 137 48.26 -8.57 -8.57
N GLU A 138 47.59 -8.38 -9.71
CA GLU A 138 48.09 -8.83 -11.02
C GLU A 138 49.28 -8.01 -11.52
N VAL A 139 49.39 -6.75 -11.09
CA VAL A 139 50.50 -5.90 -11.53
C VAL A 139 51.76 -6.25 -10.74
N THR A 140 52.58 -7.13 -11.30
CA THR A 140 53.99 -7.32 -10.91
C THR A 140 54.88 -6.63 -11.95
N PRO A 141 55.11 -5.32 -11.86
CA PRO A 141 55.74 -4.58 -12.94
C PRO A 141 57.25 -4.86 -12.97
N GLN A 142 57.78 -5.07 -14.17
CA GLN A 142 59.22 -5.12 -14.42
C GLN A 142 59.75 -3.68 -14.50
N LEU A 143 59.78 -3.00 -13.35
CA LEU A 143 60.06 -1.57 -13.20
C LEU A 143 61.43 -1.15 -13.76
N GLU A 144 62.34 -2.08 -14.00
CA GLU A 144 63.65 -1.82 -14.61
C GLU A 144 63.55 -1.31 -16.06
N LEU A 145 62.45 -1.59 -16.76
CA LEU A 145 62.23 -1.18 -18.15
C LEU A 145 61.54 0.19 -18.28
N PHE A 146 61.09 0.78 -17.18
CA PHE A 146 60.29 2.01 -17.18
C PHE A 146 61.20 3.23 -16.99
N SER A 147 60.87 4.32 -17.68
CA SER A 147 61.48 5.63 -17.43
C SER A 147 61.03 6.20 -16.07
N THR A 148 61.78 7.16 -15.52
CA THR A 148 61.43 7.85 -14.26
C THR A 148 60.00 8.43 -14.24
N PRO A 149 59.51 9.15 -15.26
CA PRO A 149 58.13 9.66 -15.25
C PRO A 149 57.06 8.55 -15.31
N GLU A 150 57.34 7.43 -15.98
CA GLU A 150 56.41 6.28 -16.02
C GLU A 150 56.29 5.59 -14.66
N LYS A 151 57.38 5.50 -13.89
CA LYS A 151 57.36 4.98 -12.50
C LYS A 151 56.52 5.86 -11.59
N GLU A 152 56.69 7.18 -11.67
CA GLU A 152 55.91 8.12 -10.87
C GLU A 152 54.42 8.12 -11.24
N GLN A 153 54.08 7.91 -12.52
CA GLN A 153 52.69 7.71 -12.93
C GLN A 153 52.12 6.41 -12.35
N PHE A 154 52.87 5.31 -12.44
CA PHE A 154 52.47 4.01 -11.90
C PHE A 154 52.19 4.06 -10.39
N GLU A 155 53.09 4.66 -9.60
CA GLU A 155 52.89 4.79 -8.16
C GLU A 155 51.67 5.66 -7.81
N ARG A 156 51.39 6.70 -8.60
CA ARG A 156 50.19 7.53 -8.43
C ARG A 156 48.91 6.75 -8.72
N ASP A 157 48.89 5.97 -9.79
CA ASP A 157 47.73 5.16 -10.16
C ASP A 157 47.48 4.07 -9.11
N ARG A 158 48.53 3.39 -8.64
CA ARG A 158 48.46 2.42 -7.55
C ARG A 158 47.92 3.03 -6.27
N SER A 159 48.46 4.18 -5.87
CA SER A 159 48.00 4.91 -4.67
C SER A 159 46.55 5.37 -4.78
N ALA A 160 46.07 5.69 -5.99
CA ALA A 160 44.68 6.05 -6.22
C ALA A 160 43.74 4.84 -6.09
N LEU A 161 44.15 3.67 -6.60
CA LEU A 161 43.41 2.41 -6.45
C LEU A 161 43.35 1.94 -5.00
N GLU A 162 44.47 2.00 -4.27
CA GLU A 162 44.52 1.66 -2.83
C GLU A 162 43.56 2.57 -2.04
N ARG A 163 43.63 3.89 -2.25
CA ARG A 163 42.70 4.82 -1.60
C ARG A 163 41.24 4.52 -1.93
N ARG A 164 40.93 4.23 -3.19
CA ARG A 164 39.55 3.90 -3.59
C ARG A 164 39.07 2.62 -2.92
N LEU A 165 39.94 1.62 -2.77
CA LEU A 165 39.62 0.37 -2.08
C LEU A 165 39.27 0.62 -0.60
N ASP A 166 40.00 1.52 0.05
CA ASP A 166 39.77 1.91 1.44
C ASP A 166 38.47 2.70 1.64
N GLU A 167 38.07 3.52 0.67
CA GLU A 167 36.83 4.33 0.73
C GLU A 167 35.54 3.52 0.49
N LEU A 168 35.61 2.45 -0.31
CA LEU A 168 34.42 1.70 -0.76
C LEU A 168 33.56 1.12 0.38
N PRO A 169 34.12 0.53 1.46
CA PRO A 169 33.31 0.02 2.56
C PRO A 169 32.49 1.11 3.26
N GLU A 170 33.07 2.28 3.49
CA GLU A 170 32.35 3.40 4.10
C GLU A 170 31.23 3.93 3.18
N GLU A 171 31.51 3.99 1.86
CA GLU A 171 30.51 4.34 0.85
C GLU A 171 29.34 3.34 0.85
N MET A 172 29.61 2.03 0.93
CA MET A 172 28.57 1.00 1.04
C MET A 172 27.66 1.22 2.25
N GLU A 173 28.23 1.56 3.41
CA GLU A 173 27.45 1.85 4.62
C GLU A 173 26.60 3.12 4.50
N LEU A 174 27.15 4.17 3.89
CA LEU A 174 26.44 5.42 3.67
C LEU A 174 25.26 5.23 2.70
N GLU A 175 25.49 4.53 1.59
CA GLU A 175 24.46 4.22 0.61
C GLU A 175 23.36 3.33 1.21
N GLU A 176 23.72 2.34 2.01
CA GLU A 176 22.73 1.53 2.74
C GLU A 176 21.86 2.39 3.66
N LYS A 177 22.44 3.32 4.41
CA LYS A 177 21.69 4.26 5.27
C LYS A 177 20.75 5.14 4.44
N ILE A 178 21.21 5.65 3.29
CA ILE A 178 20.39 6.46 2.37
C ILE A 178 19.20 5.64 1.84
N ILE A 179 19.45 4.39 1.44
CA ILE A 179 18.39 3.50 0.95
C ILE A 179 17.38 3.25 2.06
N LEU A 180 17.82 2.86 3.26
CA LEU A 180 16.92 2.63 4.40
C LEU A 180 16.10 3.87 4.75
N ALA A 181 16.71 5.05 4.77
CA ALA A 181 16.02 6.32 5.05
C ALA A 181 14.91 6.61 4.02
N ARG A 182 15.11 6.23 2.76
CA ARG A 182 14.08 6.40 1.70
C ARG A 182 12.81 5.59 1.97
N TYR A 183 12.92 4.45 2.68
CA TYR A 183 11.82 3.53 2.93
C TYR A 183 11.28 3.56 4.38
N ALA A 184 11.90 4.34 5.27
CA ALA A 184 11.68 4.26 6.72
C ALA A 184 10.26 4.63 7.19
N GLU A 185 9.51 5.49 6.48
CA GLU A 185 8.21 5.96 6.96
C GLU A 185 7.20 6.24 5.81
N PRO A 186 6.44 5.23 5.36
CA PRO A 186 5.26 5.49 4.55
C PRO A 186 4.16 6.14 5.41
N ASN A 187 3.65 7.29 4.99
CA ASN A 187 2.51 7.94 5.66
C ASN A 187 1.18 7.58 4.96
N PRO A 188 0.38 6.64 5.50
CA PRO A 188 -0.89 6.25 4.90
C PRO A 188 -1.95 7.35 5.12
N ARG A 189 -2.34 8.04 4.05
CA ARG A 189 -3.43 9.03 4.10
C ARG A 189 -4.74 8.38 3.68
N LEU A 190 -5.71 8.29 4.58
CA LEU A 190 -6.99 7.64 4.31
C LEU A 190 -8.17 8.61 4.53
N PHE A 191 -9.08 8.67 3.57
CA PHE A 191 -10.26 9.54 3.54
C PHE A 191 -11.49 8.70 3.15
N PRO A 192 -12.45 8.50 4.06
CA PRO A 192 -13.68 7.78 3.74
C PRO A 192 -14.51 8.59 2.72
N VAL A 193 -14.99 7.93 1.67
CA VAL A 193 -15.68 8.56 0.54
C VAL A 193 -17.18 8.31 0.56
N SER A 194 -17.61 7.10 0.93
CA SER A 194 -19.04 6.77 1.01
C SER A 194 -19.30 5.47 1.77
N VAL A 195 -20.51 5.32 2.31
CA VAL A 195 -21.08 4.05 2.82
C VAL A 195 -22.10 3.55 1.78
N THR A 196 -22.10 2.26 1.48
CA THR A 196 -23.05 1.61 0.57
C THR A 196 -23.68 0.41 1.26
N TYR A 197 -25.01 0.34 1.26
CA TYR A 197 -25.75 -0.83 1.72
C TYR A 197 -26.06 -1.77 0.54
N LEU A 198 -25.70 -3.04 0.66
CA LEU A 198 -26.18 -4.10 -0.23
C LEU A 198 -27.34 -4.80 0.45
N ILE A 199 -28.47 -4.88 -0.25
CA ILE A 199 -29.72 -5.42 0.29
C ILE A 199 -30.22 -6.53 -0.66
N PRO A 200 -30.63 -7.70 -0.14
CA PRO A 200 -31.25 -8.74 -0.94
C PRO A 200 -32.49 -8.24 -1.69
N GLU A 201 -32.69 -8.72 -2.92
CA GLU A 201 -33.82 -8.30 -3.77
C GLU A 201 -35.18 -8.53 -3.11
N VAL A 202 -35.31 -9.61 -2.33
CA VAL A 202 -36.54 -9.96 -1.62
C VAL A 202 -36.95 -8.84 -0.65
N LEU A 203 -35.99 -8.28 0.09
CA LEU A 203 -36.24 -7.19 1.04
C LEU A 203 -36.42 -5.85 0.33
N ALA A 204 -35.70 -5.64 -0.78
CA ALA A 204 -35.87 -4.44 -1.60
C ALA A 204 -37.30 -4.31 -2.17
N ARG A 205 -37.97 -5.43 -2.46
CA ARG A 205 -39.36 -5.47 -2.94
C ARG A 205 -40.40 -5.43 -1.82
N GLN A 206 -40.12 -6.03 -0.66
CA GLN A 206 -41.07 -6.11 0.47
C GLN A 206 -41.31 -4.77 1.19
N GLY A 207 -40.42 -3.79 1.05
CA GLY A 207 -40.65 -2.43 1.57
C GLY A 207 -41.69 -1.61 0.78
N ALA A 208 -42.33 -2.21 -0.24
CA ALA A 208 -43.34 -1.59 -1.10
C ALA A 208 -44.79 -1.91 -0.67
N ALA A 209 -44.99 -2.63 0.43
CA ALA A 209 -46.30 -2.98 0.98
C ALA A 209 -46.62 -2.23 2.28
#